data_AF-E6UI60-F1
#
_entry.id   AF-E6UI60-F1
#
_cell.length_a   1.000
_cell.length_b   1.000
_cell.length_c   1.000
_cell.angle_alpha   90.00
_cell.angle_beta   90.00
_cell.angle_gamma   90.00
#
_symmetry.space_group_name_H-M   'P 1'
#
loop_
_entity.id
_entity.type
_entity.pdbx_description
1 polymer ?
#
loop_
_entity_poly.entity_id
_entity_poly.type
_entity_poly.pdbx_seq_one_letter_code
_entity_poly.pdbx_strand_id
1 'polypeptide(L)'
;MAERTKIWIADKMKELMKTKPLDKIRVTEICRVAEIERPTFYYHFKDKYDLVAWIFLSDAYDTDVISAESAAQGMAKMRQEFIFYKRAYDDVSQNALWQYMLEYFVKRYELIAKEKLNTDILDTQLKYSIRLYCYGCVGMTKEWLLNDNTTSAETVVQMMFAAMPENMKEIYF
;
A
#
# COMPACT_ATOMS: atom_id res chain seq x y z
N MET A 1 -5.78 -15.69 -16.99
CA MET A 1 -6.03 -14.55 -17.92
C MET A 1 -6.22 -13.24 -17.16
N ALA A 2 -7.09 -13.17 -16.13
CA ALA A 2 -7.34 -11.94 -15.37
C ALA A 2 -6.09 -11.28 -14.76
N GLU A 3 -5.14 -12.07 -14.26
CA GLU A 3 -3.93 -11.53 -13.63
C GLU A 3 -2.99 -10.83 -14.61
N ARG A 4 -2.85 -11.37 -15.84
CA ARG A 4 -2.02 -10.75 -16.88
C ARG A 4 -2.59 -9.40 -17.32
N THR A 5 -3.92 -9.27 -17.39
CA THR A 5 -4.58 -8.00 -17.73
C THR A 5 -4.38 -6.95 -16.64
N LYS A 6 -4.41 -7.34 -15.36
CA LYS A 6 -4.09 -6.42 -14.25
C LYS A 6 -2.68 -5.87 -14.34
N ILE A 7 -1.69 -6.75 -14.53
CA ILE A 7 -0.28 -6.38 -14.68
C ILE A 7 -0.11 -5.45 -15.89
N TRP A 8 -0.73 -5.77 -17.03
CA TRP A 8 -0.69 -4.93 -18.22
C TRP A 8 -1.24 -3.51 -17.98
N ILE A 9 -2.42 -3.41 -17.34
CA ILE A 9 -3.02 -2.12 -16.98
C ILE A 9 -2.10 -1.33 -16.02
N ALA A 10 -1.47 -2.02 -15.07
CA ALA A 10 -0.53 -1.43 -14.13
C ALA A 10 0.72 -0.87 -14.81
N ASP A 11 1.32 -1.60 -15.74
CA ASP A 11 2.47 -1.12 -16.51
C ASP A 11 2.13 0.16 -17.27
N LYS A 12 0.95 0.22 -17.90
CA LYS A 12 0.47 1.42 -18.61
C LYS A 12 0.19 2.59 -17.68
N MET A 13 -0.27 2.32 -16.46
CA MET A 13 -0.41 3.35 -15.44
C MET A 13 0.95 3.89 -14.98
N LYS A 14 1.94 3.02 -14.73
CA LYS A 14 3.31 3.43 -14.39
C LYS A 14 3.91 4.30 -15.50
N GLU A 15 3.71 3.95 -16.78
CA GLU A 15 4.13 4.77 -17.93
C GLU A 15 3.49 6.17 -17.94
N LEU A 16 2.18 6.26 -17.75
CA LEU A 16 1.47 7.56 -17.69
C LEU A 16 1.95 8.42 -16.53
N MET A 17 2.16 7.82 -15.35
CA MET A 17 2.63 8.51 -14.16
C MET A 17 4.08 9.02 -14.26
N LYS A 18 4.88 8.56 -15.25
CA LYS A 18 6.19 9.14 -15.57
C LYS A 18 6.10 10.52 -16.22
N THR A 19 4.96 10.93 -16.73
CA THR A 19 4.80 12.24 -17.41
C THR A 19 3.67 13.09 -16.85
N LYS A 20 2.72 12.51 -16.11
CA LYS A 20 1.53 13.21 -15.63
C LYS A 20 1.20 12.85 -14.17
N PRO A 21 0.76 13.80 -13.32
CA PRO A 21 0.28 13.49 -11.97
C PRO A 21 -1.02 12.67 -11.99
N LEU A 22 -1.25 11.90 -10.92
CA LEU A 22 -2.36 10.95 -10.81
C LEU A 22 -3.73 11.62 -11.03
N ASP A 23 -3.95 12.80 -10.43
CA ASP A 23 -5.22 13.55 -10.49
C ASP A 23 -5.63 13.90 -11.93
N LYS A 24 -4.65 14.15 -12.81
CA LYS A 24 -4.86 14.50 -14.22
C LYS A 24 -4.99 13.28 -15.14
N ILE A 25 -4.67 12.07 -14.68
CA ILE A 25 -4.88 10.85 -15.47
C ILE A 25 -6.36 10.45 -15.41
N ARG A 26 -6.97 10.18 -16.57
CA ARG A 26 -8.35 9.69 -16.68
C ARG A 26 -8.37 8.19 -16.98
N VAL A 27 -9.35 7.47 -16.47
CA VAL A 27 -9.54 6.03 -16.79
C VAL A 27 -9.63 5.80 -18.30
N THR A 28 -10.26 6.71 -19.05
CA THR A 28 -10.32 6.64 -20.53
C THR A 28 -8.94 6.70 -21.19
N GLU A 29 -8.01 7.46 -20.61
CA GLU A 29 -6.64 7.57 -21.12
C GLU A 29 -5.86 6.28 -20.84
N ILE A 30 -6.02 5.70 -19.65
CA ILE A 30 -5.45 4.40 -19.29
C ILE A 30 -5.96 3.32 -20.26
N CYS A 31 -7.28 3.26 -20.49
CA CYS A 31 -7.89 2.30 -21.42
C CYS A 31 -7.35 2.45 -22.84
N ARG A 32 -7.19 3.70 -23.32
CA ARG A 32 -6.63 3.99 -24.64
C ARG A 32 -5.18 3.50 -24.78
N VAL A 33 -4.33 3.77 -23.79
CA VAL A 33 -2.92 3.37 -23.83
C VAL A 33 -2.74 1.85 -23.64
N ALA A 34 -3.65 1.22 -22.89
CA ALA A 34 -3.66 -0.22 -22.69
C ALA A 34 -4.39 -1.00 -23.80
N GLU A 35 -4.98 -0.33 -24.78
CA GLU A 35 -5.77 -0.92 -25.88
C GLU A 35 -6.90 -1.83 -25.36
N ILE A 36 -7.62 -1.37 -24.33
CA ILE A 36 -8.77 -2.07 -23.74
C ILE A 36 -10.02 -1.19 -23.68
N GLU A 37 -11.17 -1.86 -23.56
CA GLU A 37 -12.45 -1.20 -23.30
C GLU A 37 -12.64 -0.82 -21.82
N ARG A 38 -13.41 0.24 -21.54
CA ARG A 38 -13.67 0.70 -20.16
C ARG A 38 -14.28 -0.37 -19.24
N PRO A 39 -15.24 -1.21 -19.70
CA PRO A 39 -15.74 -2.32 -18.88
C PRO A 39 -14.64 -3.29 -18.44
N THR A 40 -13.63 -3.53 -19.27
CA THR A 40 -12.47 -4.37 -18.92
C THR A 40 -11.65 -3.75 -17.81
N PHE A 41 -11.45 -2.42 -17.82
CA PHE A 41 -10.80 -1.73 -16.71
C PHE A 41 -11.62 -1.91 -15.41
N TYR A 42 -12.92 -1.62 -15.46
CA TYR A 42 -13.78 -1.66 -14.26
C TYR A 42 -14.05 -3.08 -13.74
N TYR A 43 -13.84 -4.10 -14.56
CA TYR A 43 -13.80 -5.48 -14.11
C TYR A 43 -12.62 -5.76 -13.16
N HIS A 44 -11.52 -5.02 -13.31
CA HIS A 44 -10.31 -5.20 -12.52
C HIS A 44 -10.13 -4.18 -11.40
N PHE A 45 -10.51 -2.92 -11.63
CA PHE A 45 -10.25 -1.80 -10.73
C PHE A 45 -11.45 -0.87 -10.65
N LYS A 46 -11.82 -0.45 -9.43
CA LYS A 46 -12.95 0.46 -9.21
C LYS A 46 -12.69 1.85 -9.81
N ASP A 47 -11.46 2.31 -9.70
CA ASP A 47 -10.99 3.58 -10.24
C ASP A 47 -9.45 3.56 -10.40
N LYS A 48 -8.87 4.70 -10.77
CA LYS A 48 -7.41 4.85 -10.93
C LYS A 48 -6.64 4.80 -9.59
N TYR A 49 -7.29 5.12 -8.46
CA TYR A 49 -6.67 5.06 -7.14
C TYR A 49 -6.59 3.61 -6.66
N ASP A 50 -7.65 2.82 -6.90
CA ASP A 50 -7.67 1.37 -6.66
C ASP A 50 -6.58 0.66 -7.47
N LEU A 51 -6.37 1.06 -8.74
CA LEU A 51 -5.26 0.57 -9.55
C LEU A 51 -3.90 0.95 -8.95
N VAL A 52 -3.67 2.21 -8.60
CA VAL A 52 -2.39 2.64 -8.02
C VAL A 52 -2.15 1.96 -6.68
N ALA A 53 -3.16 1.84 -5.83
CA ALA A 53 -3.07 1.05 -4.61
C ALA A 53 -2.72 -0.40 -4.93
N TRP A 54 -3.38 -1.03 -5.90
CA TRP A 54 -3.03 -2.39 -6.30
C TRP A 54 -1.56 -2.52 -6.77
N ILE A 55 -1.04 -1.53 -7.50
CA ILE A 55 0.39 -1.50 -7.88
C ILE A 55 1.27 -1.49 -6.64
N PHE A 56 1.03 -0.56 -5.70
CA PHE A 56 1.75 -0.47 -4.43
C PHE A 56 1.68 -1.80 -3.65
N LEU A 57 0.49 -2.37 -3.58
CA LEU A 57 0.19 -3.56 -2.79
C LEU A 57 0.69 -4.83 -3.45
N SER A 58 0.79 -4.89 -4.78
CA SER A 58 1.41 -5.99 -5.51
C SER A 58 2.91 -6.05 -5.21
N ASP A 59 3.57 -4.89 -5.12
CA ASP A 59 4.96 -4.80 -4.70
C ASP A 59 5.15 -5.14 -3.21
N ALA A 60 4.13 -4.86 -2.38
CA ALA A 60 4.12 -5.19 -0.95
C ALA A 60 3.58 -6.59 -0.64
N TYR A 61 3.01 -7.32 -1.61
CA TYR A 61 2.38 -8.62 -1.36
C TYR A 61 3.39 -9.69 -0.93
N ASP A 62 4.60 -9.59 -1.45
CA ASP A 62 5.73 -10.44 -1.06
C ASP A 62 6.39 -9.98 0.26
N THR A 63 5.92 -8.88 0.85
CA THR A 63 6.44 -8.37 2.11
C THR A 63 5.77 -9.09 3.28
N ASP A 64 6.57 -9.76 4.10
CA ASP A 64 6.12 -10.22 5.41
C ASP A 64 6.03 -9.02 6.36
N VAL A 65 4.81 -8.55 6.58
CA VAL A 65 4.52 -7.35 7.38
C VAL A 65 4.84 -7.50 8.86
N ILE A 66 5.06 -8.73 9.35
CA ILE A 66 5.51 -9.00 10.72
C ILE A 66 7.01 -9.32 10.80
N SER A 67 7.74 -9.28 9.68
CA SER A 67 9.20 -9.35 9.66
C SER A 67 9.79 -7.97 9.46
N ALA A 68 10.57 -7.49 10.43
CA ALA A 68 11.23 -6.19 10.34
C ALA A 68 12.17 -6.11 9.13
N GLU A 69 12.88 -7.21 8.81
CA GLU A 69 13.74 -7.28 7.64
C GLU A 69 12.94 -7.18 6.33
N SER A 70 11.88 -7.98 6.20
CA SER A 70 11.05 -7.97 4.99
C SER A 70 10.36 -6.63 4.79
N ALA A 71 9.78 -6.05 5.86
CA ALA A 71 9.17 -4.73 5.82
C ALA A 71 10.17 -3.63 5.42
N ALA A 72 11.42 -3.69 5.91
CA ALA A 72 12.46 -2.74 5.52
C ALA A 72 12.83 -2.86 4.03
N GLN A 73 12.94 -4.08 3.52
CA GLN A 73 13.17 -4.33 2.08
C GLN A 73 12.04 -3.75 1.23
N GLY A 74 10.78 -3.95 1.64
CA GLY A 74 9.62 -3.35 0.98
C GLY A 74 9.68 -1.82 0.93
N MET A 75 9.98 -1.17 2.07
CA MET A 75 10.14 0.28 2.14
C MET A 75 11.34 0.79 1.32
N ALA A 76 12.44 0.06 1.30
CA ALA A 76 13.61 0.40 0.48
C ALA A 76 13.28 0.34 -1.03
N LYS A 77 12.51 -0.67 -1.47
CA LYS A 77 12.02 -0.76 -2.85
C LYS A 77 11.09 0.41 -3.20
N MET A 78 10.21 0.82 -2.29
CA MET A 78 9.38 2.03 -2.48
C MET A 78 10.24 3.28 -2.75
N ARG A 79 11.36 3.44 -2.04
CA ARG A 79 12.28 4.56 -2.25
C ARG A 79 12.98 4.50 -3.62
N GLN A 80 13.21 3.32 -4.19
CA GLN A 80 13.80 3.20 -5.53
C GLN A 80 12.87 3.73 -6.63
N GLU A 81 11.55 3.55 -6.50
CA GLU A 81 10.57 4.14 -7.42
C GLU A 81 10.04 5.51 -6.93
N PHE A 82 10.81 6.25 -6.13
CA PHE A 82 10.37 7.48 -5.43
C PHE A 82 9.56 8.46 -6.29
N ILE A 83 9.90 8.66 -7.56
CA ILE A 83 9.17 9.57 -8.46
C ILE A 83 7.70 9.12 -8.65
N PHE A 84 7.46 7.82 -8.80
CA PHE A 84 6.11 7.26 -8.90
C PHE A 84 5.33 7.49 -7.62
N TYR A 85 5.93 7.15 -6.48
CA TYR A 85 5.33 7.32 -5.16
C TYR A 85 5.04 8.79 -4.84
N LYS A 86 6.01 9.68 -5.06
CA LYS A 86 5.84 11.12 -4.86
C LYS A 86 4.66 11.65 -5.67
N ARG A 87 4.54 11.29 -6.95
CA ARG A 87 3.44 11.73 -7.81
C ARG A 87 2.09 11.12 -7.44
N ALA A 88 2.09 9.94 -6.82
CA ALA A 88 0.89 9.35 -6.25
C ALA A 88 0.43 10.10 -4.99
N TYR A 89 1.38 10.60 -4.18
CA TYR A 89 1.11 11.33 -2.94
C TYR A 89 0.89 12.85 -3.12
N ASP A 90 1.43 13.47 -4.18
CA ASP A 90 1.22 14.88 -4.54
C ASP A 90 -0.20 15.16 -5.07
N ASP A 91 -1.03 14.12 -5.25
CA ASP A 91 -2.45 14.28 -5.60
C ASP A 91 -3.21 14.94 -4.43
N VAL A 92 -3.90 16.06 -4.74
CA VAL A 92 -4.68 16.86 -3.79
C VAL A 92 -5.83 16.06 -3.15
N SER A 93 -6.22 14.92 -3.74
CA SER A 93 -7.19 13.97 -3.21
C SER A 93 -6.62 12.98 -2.20
N GLN A 94 -5.55 13.36 -1.45
CA GLN A 94 -4.73 12.55 -0.52
C GLN A 94 -5.46 11.44 0.26
N ASN A 95 -6.75 11.59 0.52
CA ASN A 95 -7.61 10.58 1.12
C ASN A 95 -7.71 9.27 0.33
N ALA A 96 -7.75 9.27 -1.00
CA ALA A 96 -8.08 8.06 -1.75
C ALA A 96 -7.00 6.98 -1.62
N LEU A 97 -5.77 7.24 -2.08
CA LEU A 97 -4.69 6.25 -2.02
C LEU A 97 -4.34 5.84 -0.58
N TRP A 98 -4.29 6.82 0.33
CA TRP A 98 -4.05 6.57 1.75
C TRP A 98 -5.06 5.57 2.34
N GLN A 99 -6.36 5.78 2.05
CA GLN A 99 -7.41 4.89 2.54
C GLN A 99 -7.23 3.47 2.01
N TYR A 100 -6.91 3.30 0.73
CA TYR A 100 -6.64 1.97 0.19
C TYR A 100 -5.45 1.27 0.86
N MET A 101 -4.33 1.98 1.07
CA MET A 101 -3.15 1.41 1.76
C MET A 101 -3.48 1.03 3.20
N LEU A 102 -4.17 1.91 3.92
CA LEU A 102 -4.61 1.66 5.28
C LEU A 102 -5.50 0.41 5.37
N GLU A 103 -6.56 0.34 4.56
CA GLU A 103 -7.50 -0.79 4.60
C GLU A 103 -6.82 -2.11 4.23
N TYR A 104 -5.85 -2.10 3.30
CA TYR A 104 -5.06 -3.28 3.00
C TYR A 104 -4.27 -3.77 4.22
N PHE A 105 -3.49 -2.88 4.85
CA PHE A 105 -2.64 -3.28 5.97
C PHE A 105 -3.48 -3.73 7.17
N VAL A 106 -4.56 -3.01 7.48
CA VAL A 106 -5.51 -3.42 8.53
C VAL A 106 -6.01 -4.84 8.26
N LYS A 107 -6.52 -5.10 7.05
CA LYS A 107 -7.00 -6.42 6.67
C LYS A 107 -5.91 -7.49 6.76
N ARG A 108 -4.67 -7.17 6.38
CA ARG A 108 -3.54 -8.11 6.45
C ARG A 108 -3.20 -8.48 7.89
N TYR A 109 -3.11 -7.49 8.78
CA TYR A 109 -2.86 -7.70 10.21
C TYR A 109 -4.01 -8.46 10.89
N GLU A 110 -5.26 -8.18 10.53
CA GLU A 110 -6.42 -8.92 11.04
C GLU A 110 -6.39 -10.39 10.58
N LEU A 111 -6.05 -10.67 9.32
CA LEU A 111 -5.92 -12.04 8.82
C LEU A 111 -4.85 -12.83 9.59
N ILE A 112 -3.68 -12.23 9.83
CA ILE A 112 -2.60 -12.86 10.60
C ILE A 112 -3.04 -13.09 12.05
N ALA A 113 -3.69 -12.12 12.69
CA ALA A 113 -4.16 -12.27 14.06
C ALA A 113 -5.19 -13.41 14.19
N LYS A 114 -6.14 -13.49 13.25
CA LYS A 114 -7.13 -14.58 13.21
C LYS A 114 -6.49 -15.94 13.08
N GLU A 115 -5.49 -16.08 12.21
CA GLU A 115 -4.72 -17.31 12.02
C GLU A 115 -3.98 -17.69 13.31
N LYS A 116 -3.24 -16.76 13.91
CA LYS A 116 -2.44 -17.02 15.13
C LYS A 116 -3.28 -17.33 16.37
N LEU A 117 -4.44 -16.68 16.50
CA LEU A 117 -5.37 -16.89 17.59
C LEU A 117 -6.35 -18.06 17.33
N ASN A 118 -6.32 -18.65 16.13
CA ASN A 118 -7.24 -19.69 15.68
C ASN A 118 -8.72 -19.28 15.89
N THR A 119 -9.09 -18.09 15.42
CA THR A 119 -10.44 -17.50 15.57
C THR A 119 -10.86 -16.73 14.33
N ASP A 120 -12.16 -16.69 14.04
CA ASP A 120 -12.71 -15.86 12.98
C ASP A 120 -13.09 -14.44 13.45
N ILE A 121 -13.16 -14.24 14.78
CA ILE A 121 -13.64 -13.02 15.42
C ILE A 121 -12.53 -12.44 16.30
N LEU A 122 -12.13 -11.21 15.98
CA LEU A 122 -11.24 -10.40 16.81
C LEU A 122 -12.08 -9.44 17.66
N ASP A 123 -11.66 -9.23 18.91
CA ASP A 123 -12.30 -8.28 19.81
C ASP A 123 -12.08 -6.82 19.36
N THR A 124 -12.90 -5.94 19.92
CA THR A 124 -12.92 -4.52 19.55
C THR A 124 -11.61 -3.80 19.88
N GLN A 125 -10.95 -4.16 20.99
CA GLN A 125 -9.70 -3.52 21.42
C GLN A 125 -8.57 -3.89 20.46
N LEU A 126 -8.45 -5.16 20.09
CA LEU A 126 -7.45 -5.60 19.12
C LEU A 126 -7.64 -4.96 17.74
N LYS A 127 -8.89 -4.92 17.23
CA LYS A 127 -9.20 -4.23 15.96
C LYS A 127 -8.81 -2.76 16.00
N TYR A 128 -9.08 -2.07 17.11
CA TYR A 128 -8.68 -0.68 17.31
C TYR A 128 -7.16 -0.52 17.32
N SER A 129 -6.43 -1.37 18.07
CA SER A 129 -4.96 -1.38 18.11
C SER A 129 -4.35 -1.59 16.72
N ILE A 130 -4.84 -2.59 15.97
CA ILE A 130 -4.39 -2.86 14.59
C ILE A 130 -4.58 -1.62 13.73
N ARG A 131 -5.79 -1.03 13.74
CA ARG A 131 -6.09 0.15 12.93
C ARG A 131 -5.22 1.34 13.31
N LEU A 132 -5.06 1.63 14.60
CA LEU A 132 -4.21 2.70 15.10
C LEU A 132 -2.76 2.53 14.66
N TYR A 133 -2.22 1.31 14.80
CA TYR A 133 -0.87 0.99 14.39
C TYR A 133 -0.68 1.18 12.88
N CYS A 134 -1.61 0.68 12.05
CA CYS A 134 -1.56 0.88 10.61
C CYS A 134 -1.67 2.36 10.21
N TYR A 135 -2.50 3.16 10.88
CA TYR A 135 -2.51 4.62 10.67
C TYR A 135 -1.12 5.23 10.90
N GLY A 136 -0.45 4.87 11.99
CA GLY A 136 0.91 5.30 12.27
C GLY A 136 1.88 4.87 11.18
N CYS A 137 1.90 3.58 10.83
CA CYS A 137 2.86 3.03 9.85
C CYS A 137 2.70 3.64 8.45
N VAL A 138 1.48 3.77 7.93
CA VAL A 138 1.27 4.39 6.60
C VAL A 138 1.70 5.87 6.65
N GLY A 139 1.47 6.55 7.78
CA GLY A 139 1.76 7.98 7.98
C GLY A 139 3.23 8.25 7.99
N MET A 140 3.93 7.53 8.87
CA MET A 140 5.36 7.60 9.00
C MET A 140 6.07 7.15 7.71
N THR A 141 5.52 6.16 6.98
CA THR A 141 6.06 5.78 5.66
C THR A 141 5.95 6.93 4.66
N LYS A 142 4.81 7.61 4.59
CA LYS A 142 4.61 8.76 3.71
C LYS A 142 5.57 9.89 4.07
N GLU A 143 5.66 10.26 5.34
CA GLU A 143 6.56 11.32 5.80
C GLU A 143 8.01 10.99 5.52
N TRP A 144 8.45 9.77 5.86
CA TRP A 144 9.80 9.31 5.58
C TRP A 144 10.11 9.34 4.09
N LEU A 145 9.20 8.85 3.26
CA LEU A 145 9.42 8.78 1.82
C LEU A 145 9.54 10.17 1.20
N LEU A 146 8.70 11.12 1.62
CA LEU A 146 8.61 12.45 0.99
C LEU A 146 9.60 13.48 1.57
N ASN A 147 9.89 13.39 2.87
CA ASN A 147 10.56 14.45 3.61
C ASN A 147 11.88 14.03 4.26
N ASP A 148 12.16 12.73 4.40
CA ASP A 148 13.39 12.22 5.01
C ASP A 148 14.27 11.53 3.97
N ASN A 149 15.49 12.04 3.79
CA ASN A 149 16.48 11.47 2.88
C ASN A 149 17.71 10.90 3.60
N THR A 150 17.64 10.78 4.92
CA THR A 150 18.78 10.47 5.79
C THR A 150 18.59 9.19 6.59
N THR A 151 17.38 8.93 7.09
CA THR A 151 17.11 7.71 7.87
C THR A 151 16.95 6.52 6.93
N SER A 152 17.56 5.38 7.25
CA SER A 152 17.40 4.17 6.45
C SER A 152 16.01 3.54 6.65
N ALA A 153 15.59 2.70 5.70
CA ALA A 153 14.31 1.99 5.80
C ALA A 153 14.29 1.06 7.04
N GLU A 154 15.42 0.41 7.32
CA GLU A 154 15.61 -0.48 8.46
C GLU A 154 15.38 0.25 9.78
N THR A 155 15.98 1.44 9.95
CA THR A 155 15.81 2.23 11.17
C THR A 155 14.36 2.67 11.35
N VAL A 156 13.69 3.10 10.28
CA VAL A 156 12.26 3.48 10.35
C VAL A 156 11.38 2.30 10.75
N VAL A 157 11.58 1.14 10.12
CA VAL A 157 10.80 -0.07 10.43
C VAL A 157 11.05 -0.54 11.86
N GLN A 158 12.30 -0.48 12.35
CA GLN A 158 12.59 -0.78 13.75
C GLN A 158 11.83 0.14 14.71
N MET A 159 11.79 1.44 14.43
CA MET A 159 11.01 2.40 15.24
C MET A 159 9.50 2.11 15.18
N MET A 160 8.97 1.72 14.01
CA MET A 160 7.58 1.30 13.88
C MET A 160 7.28 0.08 14.74
N PHE A 161 8.08 -0.98 14.64
CA PHE A 161 7.89 -2.22 15.41
C PHE A 161 8.01 -1.97 16.92
N ALA A 162 8.96 -1.13 17.35
CA ALA A 162 9.10 -0.73 18.75
C ALA A 162 7.84 -0.03 19.29
N ALA A 163 7.19 0.79 18.45
CA ALA A 163 5.95 1.50 18.75
C ALA A 163 4.68 0.63 18.66
N MET A 164 4.79 -0.64 18.28
CA MET A 164 3.62 -1.53 18.20
C MET A 164 2.96 -1.69 19.58
N PRO A 165 1.61 -1.59 19.67
CA PRO A 165 0.87 -1.83 20.91
C PRO A 165 1.16 -3.21 21.52
N GLU A 166 1.19 -3.29 22.86
CA GLU A 166 1.57 -4.54 23.56
C GLU A 166 0.63 -5.71 23.23
N ASN A 167 -0.68 -5.47 23.18
CA ASN A 167 -1.67 -6.49 22.83
C ASN A 167 -1.54 -7.00 21.38
N MET A 168 -0.85 -6.27 20.51
CA MET A 168 -0.46 -6.76 19.18
C MET A 168 0.85 -7.53 19.24
N LYS A 169 1.84 -7.04 20.00
CA LYS A 169 3.14 -7.71 20.15
C LYS A 169 2.98 -9.15 20.64
N GLU A 170 2.15 -9.36 21.67
CA GLU A 170 1.83 -10.69 22.23
C GLU A 170 1.25 -11.68 21.20
N ILE A 171 0.68 -11.19 20.11
CA ILE A 171 0.09 -12.02 19.05
C ILE A 171 1.11 -12.26 17.95
N TYR A 172 1.82 -11.22 17.51
CA TYR A 172 2.66 -11.30 16.32
C TYR A 172 4.07 -11.84 16.60
N PHE A 173 4.59 -11.70 17.83
CA PHE A 173 5.93 -12.09 18.27
C PHE A 173 5.89 -12.98 19.51
#